data_AF-A0A7W2QA13-F1
#
_entry.id   AF-A0A7W2QA13-F1
#
_cell.length_a   1.000
_cell.length_b   1.000
_cell.length_c   1.000
_cell.angle_alpha   90.00
_cell.angle_beta   90.00
_cell.angle_gamma   90.00
#
_symmetry.space_group_name_H-M   'P 1'
#
loop_
_entity.id
_entity.type
_entity.pdbx_description
1 polymer ?
#
loop_
_entity_poly.entity_id
_entity_poly.type
_entity_poly.pdbx_seq_one_letter_code
_entity_poly.pdbx_strand_id
1 'polypeptide(L)'
;MSFDGQYKVVLAAQDNIRFDERLQAARALIDECLTEWTQDARSEVRAIVNEAFRADKQGEISTGRVLALRRMEIKDARWQRAMEAIGDAVQVVGSKSYIRVYQRVGESEQYVPIPLDIASASLATTHSVH
;
A
#
# COMPACT_ATOMS: atom_id res chain seq x y z
N MET A 1 18.88 -2.05 22.04
CA MET A 1 19.43 -0.70 22.26
C MET A 1 20.91 -0.88 22.60
N SER A 2 21.81 -0.05 22.06
CA SER A 2 23.22 -0.08 22.47
C SER A 2 23.36 0.35 23.93
N PHE A 3 24.47 -0.03 24.57
CA PHE A 3 24.76 0.19 25.98
C PHE A 3 24.73 1.67 26.43
N ASP A 4 24.84 2.61 25.47
CA ASP A 4 24.83 4.06 25.66
C ASP A 4 23.65 4.78 24.97
N GLY A 5 22.76 4.05 24.28
CA GLY A 5 21.63 4.64 23.54
C GLY A 5 22.03 5.49 22.33
N GLN A 6 23.30 5.51 21.93
CA GLN A 6 23.78 6.31 20.80
C GLN A 6 23.20 5.82 19.46
N TYR A 7 22.97 4.51 19.34
CA TYR A 7 22.44 3.88 18.13
C TYR A 7 21.13 3.15 18.38
N LYS A 8 20.20 3.32 17.44
CA LYS A 8 18.90 2.65 17.42
C LYS A 8 18.75 1.86 16.13
N VAL A 9 18.56 0.56 16.26
CA VAL A 9 18.23 -0.34 15.16
C VAL A 9 16.76 -0.70 15.26
N VAL A 10 16.01 -0.49 14.18
CA VAL A 10 14.58 -0.81 14.08
C VAL A 10 14.42 -1.84 12.98
N LEU A 11 13.87 -3.01 13.34
CA LEU A 11 13.31 -3.93 12.37
C LEU A 11 11.94 -3.41 11.98
N ALA A 12 11.79 -3.00 10.74
CA ALA A 12 10.51 -2.57 10.18
C ALA A 12 10.03 -3.60 9.17
N ALA A 13 8.71 -3.75 9.05
CA ALA A 13 8.07 -4.64 8.10
C ALA A 13 7.14 -3.81 7.21
N GLN A 14 7.08 -4.17 5.93
CA GLN A 14 6.08 -3.65 5.00
C GLN A 14 5.36 -4.82 4.37
N ASP A 15 4.05 -4.85 4.59
CA ASP A 15 3.17 -5.84 3.98
C ASP A 15 2.95 -5.50 2.51
N ASN A 16 3.04 -6.54 1.68
CA ASN A 16 2.62 -6.52 0.30
C ASN A 16 1.21 -7.12 0.25
N ILE A 17 0.25 -6.31 -0.20
CA ILE A 17 -1.15 -6.69 -0.25
C ILE A 17 -1.60 -6.95 -1.68
N ARG A 18 -2.52 -7.90 -1.83
CA ARG A 18 -3.32 -8.11 -3.04
C ARG A 18 -4.79 -8.21 -2.68
N PHE A 19 -5.64 -8.13 -3.68
CA PHE A 19 -7.05 -8.43 -3.52
C PHE A 19 -7.36 -9.83 -4.04
N ASP A 20 -8.35 -10.46 -3.42
CA ASP A 20 -8.96 -11.67 -3.95
C ASP A 20 -10.09 -11.35 -4.97
N GLU A 21 -10.80 -12.39 -5.39
CA GLU A 21 -11.91 -12.31 -6.35
C GLU A 21 -13.06 -11.40 -5.90
N ARG A 22 -13.20 -11.12 -4.60
CA ARG A 22 -14.27 -10.25 -4.07
C ARG A 22 -14.13 -8.81 -4.55
N LEU A 23 -12.95 -8.40 -5.02
CA LEU A 23 -12.75 -7.10 -5.65
C LEU A 23 -13.68 -6.90 -6.87
N GLN A 24 -13.96 -7.96 -7.62
CA GLN A 24 -14.87 -7.87 -8.78
C GLN A 24 -16.32 -7.57 -8.35
N ALA A 25 -16.77 -8.13 -7.23
CA ALA A 25 -18.10 -7.83 -6.68
C ALA A 25 -18.19 -6.38 -6.20
N ALA A 26 -17.16 -5.87 -5.53
CA ALA A 26 -17.10 -4.47 -5.12
C ALA A 26 -17.09 -3.51 -6.33
N ARG A 27 -16.43 -3.90 -7.43
CA ARG A 27 -16.40 -3.12 -8.66
C ARG A 27 -17.80 -2.95 -9.27
N ALA A 28 -18.61 -4.02 -9.29
CA ALA A 28 -19.97 -3.93 -9.80
C ALA A 28 -20.80 -2.86 -9.06
N LEU A 29 -20.66 -2.80 -7.73
CA LEU A 29 -21.33 -1.76 -6.92
C LEU A 29 -20.82 -0.34 -7.23
N ILE A 30 -19.52 -0.18 -7.52
CA ILE A 30 -18.96 1.11 -7.93
C ILE A 30 -19.49 1.50 -9.31
N ASP A 31 -19.52 0.57 -10.26
CA ASP A 31 -20.00 0.80 -11.63
C ASP A 31 -21.48 1.20 -11.63
N GLU A 32 -22.30 0.60 -10.74
CA GLU A 32 -23.69 1.02 -10.52
C GLU A 32 -23.79 2.48 -10.06
N CYS A 33 -22.98 2.88 -9.07
CA CYS A 33 -22.95 4.25 -8.58
C CYS A 33 -22.56 5.24 -9.69
N LEU A 34 -21.47 4.95 -10.41
CA LEU A 34 -20.95 5.81 -11.46
C LEU A 34 -21.92 5.95 -12.61
N THR A 35 -22.60 4.87 -12.98
CA THR A 35 -23.61 4.90 -14.04
C THR A 35 -24.75 5.85 -13.69
N GLU A 36 -25.26 5.79 -12.47
CA GLU A 36 -26.33 6.68 -12.00
C GLU A 36 -25.84 8.13 -11.87
N TRP A 37 -24.69 8.36 -11.23
CA TRP A 37 -24.17 9.72 -11.01
C TRP A 37 -23.79 10.43 -12.31
N THR A 38 -23.48 9.68 -13.37
CA THR A 38 -23.13 10.23 -14.68
C THR A 38 -24.28 10.19 -15.68
N GLN A 39 -25.49 9.78 -15.27
CA GLN A 39 -26.65 9.61 -16.16
C GLN A 39 -26.96 10.87 -16.98
N ASP A 40 -26.89 12.05 -16.35
CA ASP A 40 -27.13 13.34 -17.00
C ASP A 40 -25.83 14.11 -17.32
N ALA A 41 -24.67 13.48 -17.08
CA ALA A 41 -23.39 14.08 -17.42
C ALA A 41 -23.17 14.07 -18.95
N ARG A 42 -22.45 15.08 -19.44
CA ARG A 42 -22.02 15.13 -20.85
C ARG A 42 -21.20 13.87 -21.17
N SER A 43 -21.28 13.40 -22.42
CA SER A 43 -20.60 12.17 -22.85
C SER A 43 -19.09 12.22 -22.61
N GLU A 44 -18.47 13.41 -22.71
CA GLU A 44 -17.05 13.61 -22.43
C GLU A 44 -16.72 13.40 -20.95
N VAL A 45 -17.57 13.87 -20.04
CA VAL A 45 -17.40 13.68 -18.58
C VAL A 45 -17.55 12.21 -18.23
N ARG A 46 -18.56 11.54 -18.80
CA ARG A 46 -18.76 10.10 -18.60
C ARG A 46 -17.55 9.28 -19.09
N ALA A 47 -16.98 9.66 -20.24
CA ALA A 47 -15.80 9.00 -20.78
C ALA A 47 -14.57 9.14 -19.86
N ILE A 48 -14.34 10.35 -19.32
CA ILE A 48 -13.24 10.61 -18.37
C ILE A 48 -13.41 9.78 -17.09
N VAL A 49 -14.63 9.76 -16.54
CA VAL A 49 -14.93 8.96 -15.34
C VAL A 49 -14.68 7.48 -15.64
N ASN A 50 -15.29 6.93 -16.68
CA ASN A 50 -15.11 5.51 -17.02
C ASN A 50 -13.63 5.13 -17.23
N GLU A 51 -12.85 5.97 -17.90
CA GLU A 51 -11.41 5.72 -18.10
C GLU A 51 -10.63 5.75 -16.78
N ALA A 52 -10.94 6.68 -15.87
CA ALA A 52 -10.29 6.76 -14.56
C ALA A 52 -10.51 5.50 -13.70
N PHE A 53 -11.63 4.80 -13.93
CA PHE A 53 -12.01 3.58 -13.21
C PHE A 53 -11.71 2.28 -13.98
N ARG A 54 -11.11 2.33 -15.18
CA ARG A 54 -10.68 1.12 -15.89
C ARG A 54 -9.46 0.48 -15.21
N ALA A 55 -9.49 -0.86 -15.16
CA ALA A 55 -8.33 -1.67 -14.82
C ALA A 55 -7.17 -1.38 -15.79
N ASP A 56 -5.94 -1.67 -15.36
CA ASP A 56 -4.78 -1.45 -16.21
C ASP A 56 -4.75 -2.41 -17.43
N LYS A 57 -3.71 -2.31 -18.26
CA LYS A 57 -3.60 -3.10 -19.49
C LYS A 57 -3.54 -4.63 -19.25
N GLN A 58 -3.28 -5.09 -18.02
CA GLN A 58 -3.34 -6.51 -17.66
C GLN A 58 -4.73 -6.93 -17.16
N GLY A 59 -5.70 -6.00 -17.07
CA GLY A 59 -6.99 -6.26 -16.44
C GLY A 59 -6.91 -6.26 -14.91
N GLU A 60 -5.75 -5.93 -14.35
CA GLU A 60 -5.50 -5.87 -12.91
C GLU A 60 -5.83 -4.46 -12.40
N ILE A 61 -6.46 -4.41 -11.23
CA ILE A 61 -6.75 -3.14 -10.60
C ILE A 61 -5.57 -2.76 -9.71
N SER A 62 -5.03 -1.57 -9.93
CA SER A 62 -3.94 -1.05 -9.10
C SER A 62 -4.38 -0.92 -7.64
N THR A 63 -3.67 -1.61 -6.73
CA THR A 63 -3.94 -1.55 -5.30
C THR A 63 -3.93 -0.13 -4.74
N GLY A 64 -2.96 0.67 -5.19
CA GLY A 64 -2.86 2.07 -4.76
C GLY A 64 -4.09 2.90 -5.15
N ARG A 65 -4.69 2.65 -6.31
CA ARG A 65 -5.90 3.35 -6.76
C ARG A 65 -7.13 2.95 -5.96
N VAL A 66 -7.31 1.66 -5.68
CA VAL A 66 -8.43 1.16 -4.85
C VAL A 66 -8.36 1.74 -3.45
N LEU A 67 -7.18 1.73 -2.84
CA LEU A 67 -6.98 2.35 -1.54
C LEU A 67 -7.21 3.87 -1.57
N ALA A 68 -6.97 4.54 -2.71
CA ALA A 68 -7.30 5.95 -2.87
C ALA A 68 -8.81 6.19 -2.93
N LEU A 69 -9.55 5.36 -3.67
CA LEU A 69 -11.02 5.42 -3.72
C LEU A 69 -11.63 5.23 -2.33
N ARG A 70 -11.12 4.29 -1.55
CA ARG A 70 -11.57 4.04 -0.17
C ARG A 70 -11.41 5.24 0.77
N ARG A 71 -10.48 6.15 0.48
CA ARG A 71 -10.30 7.38 1.28
C ARG A 71 -11.31 8.48 0.94
N MET A 72 -12.11 8.33 -0.11
CA MET A 72 -13.10 9.32 -0.49
C MET A 72 -14.31 9.24 0.46
N GLU A 73 -14.69 10.37 1.04
CA GLU A 73 -15.84 10.47 1.94
C GLU A 73 -17.14 10.63 1.14
N ILE A 74 -17.64 9.51 0.60
CA ILE A 74 -18.92 9.45 -0.12
C ILE A 74 -19.97 8.75 0.74
N LYS A 75 -21.19 9.32 0.77
CA LYS A 75 -22.29 8.89 1.66
C LYS A 75 -23.26 7.90 1.02
N ASP A 76 -23.15 7.59 -0.26
CA ASP A 76 -24.02 6.62 -0.94
C ASP A 76 -23.85 5.22 -0.31
N ALA A 77 -24.96 4.56 0.03
CA ALA A 77 -24.95 3.27 0.70
C ALA A 77 -24.38 2.14 -0.18
N ARG A 78 -24.50 2.20 -1.51
CA ARG A 78 -23.82 1.25 -2.43
C ARG A 78 -22.33 1.48 -2.41
N TRP A 79 -21.90 2.75 -2.43
CA TRP A 79 -20.49 3.11 -2.34
C TRP A 79 -19.85 2.60 -1.05
N GLN A 80 -20.51 2.84 0.10
CA GLN A 80 -20.04 2.36 1.40
C GLN A 80 -19.90 0.83 1.43
N ARG A 81 -20.89 0.10 0.93
CA ARG A 81 -20.83 -1.37 0.79
C ARG A 81 -19.68 -1.82 -0.11
N ALA A 82 -19.43 -1.11 -1.21
CA ALA A 82 -18.30 -1.41 -2.08
C ALA A 82 -16.96 -1.21 -1.36
N MET A 83 -16.81 -0.12 -0.59
CA MET A 83 -15.58 0.16 0.16
C MET A 83 -15.35 -0.84 1.31
N GLU A 84 -16.43 -1.32 1.93
CA GLU A 84 -16.39 -2.40 2.92
C GLU A 84 -15.92 -3.72 2.27
N ALA A 85 -16.56 -4.13 1.18
CA ALA A 85 -16.18 -5.32 0.42
C ALA A 85 -14.72 -5.27 -0.09
N ILE A 86 -14.26 -4.10 -0.53
CA ILE A 86 -12.84 -3.86 -0.87
C ILE A 86 -11.94 -4.12 0.33
N GLY A 87 -12.34 -3.67 1.53
CA GLY A 87 -11.59 -3.88 2.76
C GLY A 87 -11.45 -5.36 3.09
N ASP A 88 -12.54 -6.12 2.97
CA ASP A 88 -12.57 -7.56 3.23
C ASP A 88 -11.80 -8.37 2.18
N ALA A 89 -11.70 -7.85 0.96
CA ALA A 89 -10.93 -8.46 -0.13
C ALA A 89 -9.41 -8.32 0.05
N VAL A 90 -8.92 -7.45 0.96
CA VAL A 90 -7.47 -7.23 1.16
C VAL A 90 -6.83 -8.47 1.78
N GLN A 91 -5.82 -9.00 1.11
CA GLN A 91 -5.00 -10.12 1.57
C GLN A 91 -3.53 -9.71 1.63
N VAL A 92 -2.84 -10.01 2.74
CA VAL A 92 -1.38 -9.89 2.81
C VAL A 92 -0.78 -11.11 2.12
N VAL A 93 -0.09 -10.90 0.99
CA VAL A 93 0.54 -11.97 0.21
C VAL A 93 2.02 -12.16 0.53
N GLY A 94 2.55 -11.33 1.42
CA GLY A 94 3.90 -11.45 1.95
C GLY A 94 4.32 -10.16 2.64
N SER A 95 5.39 -10.24 3.43
CA SER A 95 5.94 -9.07 4.12
C SER A 95 7.43 -8.98 3.82
N LYS A 96 7.90 -7.76 3.54
CA LYS A 96 9.33 -7.48 3.40
C LYS A 96 9.81 -6.80 4.68
N SER A 97 10.75 -7.44 5.37
CA SER A 97 11.43 -6.84 6.51
C SER A 97 12.65 -6.05 6.04
N TYR A 98 12.89 -4.90 6.67
CA TYR A 98 14.03 -4.05 6.42
C TYR A 98 14.54 -3.47 7.73
N ILE A 99 15.86 -3.30 7.80
CA ILE A 99 16.53 -2.71 8.95
C ILE A 99 16.68 -1.21 8.70
N ARG A 100 16.25 -0.40 9.67
CA ARG A 100 16.55 1.03 9.72
C ARG A 100 17.50 1.29 10.90
N VAL A 101 18.63 1.91 10.60
CA VAL A 101 19.60 2.30 11.62
C VAL A 101 19.53 3.81 11.81
N TYR A 102 19.59 4.25 13.05
CA TYR A 102 19.56 5.64 13.43
C TYR A 102 20.66 5.96 14.43
N GLN A 103 21.11 7.21 14.41
CA GLN A 103 22.02 7.78 15.40
C GLN A 103 21.32 8.88 16.19
N ARG A 104 21.56 8.92 17.51
CA ARG A 104 21.08 9.99 18.40
C ARG A 104 21.79 11.31 18.09
N VAL A 105 21.07 12.42 18.10
CA VAL A 105 21.63 13.76 17.88
C VAL A 105 22.11 14.32 19.21
N GLY A 106 23.42 14.22 19.48
CA GLY A 106 24.01 14.65 20.76
C GLY A 106 23.32 13.99 21.95
N GLU A 107 23.02 14.77 22.98
CA GLU A 107 22.28 14.35 24.18
C GLU A 107 20.74 14.39 23.99
N SER A 108 20.23 14.79 22.82
CA SER A 108 18.79 14.93 22.60
C SER A 108 18.09 13.59 22.38
N GLU A 109 16.78 13.50 22.59
CA GLU A 109 15.98 12.31 22.25
C GLU A 109 15.69 12.15 20.74
N GLN A 110 16.31 12.98 19.89
CA GLN A 110 16.11 12.93 18.45
C GLN A 110 17.09 11.95 17.79
N TYR A 111 16.59 11.23 16.79
CA TYR A 111 17.35 10.23 16.04
C TYR A 111 17.28 10.54 14.55
N VAL A 112 18.43 10.52 13.87
CA VAL A 112 18.53 10.71 12.41
C VAL A 112 18.89 9.40 11.73
N PRO A 113 18.32 9.11 10.53
CA PRO A 113 18.60 7.88 9.81
C PRO A 113 20.05 7.84 9.31
N ILE A 114 20.69 6.69 9.45
CA ILE A 114 22.00 6.40 8.85
C ILE A 114 21.75 5.67 7.53
N PRO A 115 22.13 6.24 6.37
CA PRO A 115 22.11 5.52 5.10
C PRO A 115 23.04 4.31 5.18
N LEU A 116 22.51 3.12 4.89
CA LEU A 116 23.31 1.90 4.79
C LEU A 116 23.54 1.58 3.33
N ASP A 117 24.80 1.42 2.93
CA ASP A 117 25.14 0.76 1.69
C ASP A 117 25.26 -0.75 1.95
N ILE A 118 24.15 -1.46 1.79
CA ILE A 118 24.10 -2.91 2.02
C ILE A 118 24.78 -3.66 0.86
N ALA A 119 24.92 -3.04 -0.32
CA ALA A 119 25.49 -3.70 -1.49
C ALA A 119 26.99 -3.98 -1.34
N SER A 120 27.70 -3.24 -0.49
CA SER A 120 29.11 -3.44 -0.19
C SER A 120 29.39 -4.44 0.95
N ALA A 121 28.34 -5.02 1.57
CA ALA A 121 28.51 -6.02 2.62
C ALA A 121 29.05 -7.34 2.03
N SER A 122 30.28 -7.71 2.40
CA SER A 122 30.85 -9.01 2.04
C SER A 122 30.34 -10.11 2.97
N LEU A 123 29.95 -11.26 2.40
CA LEU A 123 29.63 -12.45 3.17
C LEU A 123 30.93 -13.05 3.69
N ALA A 124 31.15 -13.04 5.01
CA ALA A 124 32.21 -13.81 5.61
C ALA A 124 31.86 -15.30 5.49
N THR A 125 32.52 -16.02 4.57
CA THR A 125 32.49 -17.47 4.51
C THR A 125 33.04 -18.01 5.82
N THR A 126 32.17 -18.53 6.68
CA THR A 126 32.59 -19.20 7.92
C THR A 126 33.32 -20.49 7.52
N HIS A 127 34.65 -20.50 7.63
CA HIS A 127 35.42 -21.74 7.50
C HIS A 127 35.09 -22.65 8.68
N SER A 128 34.41 -23.75 8.39
CA SER A 128 34.24 -24.87 9.32
C SER A 128 35.62 -25.50 9.52
N VAL A 129 36.16 -25.37 10.73
CA VAL A 129 37.39 -26.08 11.13
C VAL A 129 36.98 -27.51 11.49
N HIS A 130 37.48 -28.46 10.71
CA HIS A 130 37.48 -29.89 11.06
C HIS A 130 38.54 -30.18 12.13
#